data_AF-A0A529N673-F1
#
_entry.id   AF-A0A529N673-F1
#
_cell.length_a   1.000
_cell.length_b   1.000
_cell.length_c   1.000
_cell.angle_alpha   90.00
_cell.angle_beta   90.00
_cell.angle_gamma   90.00
#
_symmetry.space_group_name_H-M   'P 1'
#
loop_
_entity.id
_entity.type
_entity.pdbx_description
1 polymer ?
#
loop_
_entity_poly.entity_id
_entity_poly.type
_entity_poly.pdbx_seq_one_letter_code
_entity_poly.pdbx_strand_id
1 'polypeptide(L)'
;LYAGPLFTHQLSHVWIDFRGIQDAFMRGKGIDYFENSRRATYLQQCYAIMNPRKFEGYRECCWGITASEGPGPATLKLNGVQREFYDYVGRGVPYGPDDGTLAPWAVAASLPFAPEIVLEALDFCIHQAKLKEFNRYGFKAAFNP
;
A
#
# COMPACT_ATOMS: atom_id res chain seq x y z
N LEU A 1 7.61 10.72 -10.19
CA LEU A 1 7.81 11.28 -8.83
C LEU A 1 7.84 10.13 -7.82
N TYR A 2 8.80 10.10 -6.90
CA TYR A 2 8.84 9.09 -5.84
C TYR A 2 8.25 9.65 -4.54
N ALA A 3 7.39 8.85 -3.91
CA ALA A 3 6.94 9.01 -2.54
C ALA A 3 6.67 7.60 -1.99
N GLY A 4 7.17 7.31 -0.78
CA GLY A 4 7.09 5.97 -0.20
C GLY A 4 5.65 5.55 0.12
N PRO A 5 4.90 6.33 0.94
CA PRO A 5 3.52 6.01 1.26
C PRO A 5 2.61 6.09 0.04
N LEU A 6 1.83 5.03 -0.20
CA LEU A 6 1.01 4.93 -1.41
C LEU A 6 -0.04 6.05 -1.55
N PHE A 7 -0.57 6.56 -0.42
CA PHE A 7 -1.60 7.60 -0.44
C PHE A 7 -1.20 8.85 -1.23
N THR A 8 0.10 9.16 -1.30
CA THR A 8 0.60 10.34 -2.02
C THR A 8 0.30 10.26 -3.52
N HIS A 9 0.18 9.04 -4.06
CA HIS A 9 -0.16 8.80 -5.46
C HIS A 9 -1.68 8.64 -5.69
N GLN A 10 -2.50 8.77 -4.64
CA GLN A 10 -3.92 8.44 -4.69
C GLN A 10 -4.81 9.64 -4.35
N LEU A 11 -4.55 10.31 -3.22
CA LEU A 11 -5.54 11.22 -2.64
C LEU A 11 -5.88 12.40 -3.56
N SER A 12 -4.90 13.03 -4.19
CA SER A 12 -5.16 14.18 -5.09
C SER A 12 -5.98 13.80 -6.32
N HIS A 13 -5.97 12.52 -6.74
CA HIS A 13 -6.76 12.05 -7.88
C HIS A 13 -8.27 12.06 -7.61
N VAL A 14 -8.71 12.21 -6.37
CA VAL A 14 -10.14 12.34 -6.05
C VAL A 14 -10.74 13.65 -6.58
N TRP A 15 -9.91 14.68 -6.78
CA TRP A 15 -10.33 15.99 -7.25
C TRP A 15 -9.82 16.35 -8.64
N ILE A 16 -8.68 15.78 -9.04
CA ILE A 16 -8.01 16.12 -10.28
C ILE A 16 -7.78 14.85 -11.08
N ASP A 17 -8.33 14.80 -12.28
CA ASP A 17 -7.96 13.79 -13.26
C ASP A 17 -6.59 14.14 -13.85
N PHE A 18 -5.56 13.44 -13.38
CA PHE A 18 -4.17 13.67 -13.74
C PHE A 18 -3.73 13.02 -15.06
N ARG A 19 -4.64 12.39 -15.82
CA ARG A 19 -4.32 11.84 -17.14
C ARG A 19 -3.91 12.97 -18.09
N GLY A 20 -2.76 12.80 -18.73
CA GLY A 20 -2.16 13.81 -19.61
C GLY A 20 -1.58 15.06 -18.92
N ILE A 21 -1.70 15.19 -17.59
CA ILE A 21 -1.13 16.33 -16.86
C ILE A 21 0.35 16.10 -16.59
N GLN A 22 1.18 17.04 -17.05
CA GLN A 22 2.63 17.00 -16.89
C GLN A 22 3.18 18.40 -16.57
N ASP A 23 3.98 18.51 -15.52
CA ASP A 23 4.85 19.65 -15.30
C ASP A 23 6.21 19.46 -15.99
N ALA A 24 7.15 20.39 -15.79
CA ALA A 24 8.49 20.27 -16.38
C ALA A 24 9.23 19.00 -15.91
N PHE A 25 9.04 18.61 -14.65
CA PHE A 25 9.66 17.41 -14.09
C PHE A 25 9.12 16.13 -14.75
N MET A 26 7.80 16.00 -14.85
CA MET A 26 7.13 14.84 -15.43
C MET A 26 7.37 14.73 -16.94
N ARG A 27 7.41 15.85 -17.67
CA ARG A 27 7.85 15.87 -19.08
C ARG A 27 9.27 15.31 -19.24
N GLY A 28 10.19 15.69 -18.34
CA GLY A 28 11.55 15.12 -18.31
C GLY A 28 11.62 13.62 -18.01
N LYS A 29 10.52 13.01 -17.54
CA LYS A 29 10.39 11.56 -17.32
C LYS A 29 9.59 10.85 -18.43
N GLY A 30 9.00 11.59 -19.37
CA GLY A 30 8.20 11.04 -20.46
C GLY A 30 6.90 10.35 -20.01
N ILE A 31 6.38 10.69 -18.83
CA ILE A 31 5.15 10.12 -18.25
C ILE A 31 4.28 11.21 -17.62
N ASP A 32 2.98 10.97 -17.48
CA ASP A 32 2.08 11.84 -16.72
C ASP A 32 1.94 11.39 -15.26
N TYR A 33 1.24 12.19 -14.44
CA TYR A 33 1.03 11.85 -13.04
C TYR A 33 0.15 10.61 -12.85
N PHE A 34 -0.79 10.32 -13.76
CA PHE A 34 -1.61 9.10 -13.68
C PHE A 34 -0.77 7.84 -13.90
N GLU A 35 0.08 7.82 -14.92
CA GLU A 35 1.03 6.74 -15.18
C GLU A 35 2.03 6.59 -14.03
N ASN A 36 2.44 7.69 -13.40
CA ASN A 36 3.26 7.62 -12.18
C ASN A 36 2.53 6.88 -11.04
N SER A 37 1.25 7.17 -10.83
CA SER A 37 0.43 6.53 -9.78
C SER A 37 0.14 5.05 -10.09
N ARG A 38 -0.04 4.70 -11.37
CA ARG A 38 -0.10 3.30 -11.84
C ARG A 38 1.20 2.56 -11.53
N ARG A 39 2.37 3.15 -11.86
CA ARG A 39 3.68 2.56 -11.53
C ARG A 39 3.90 2.40 -10.03
N ALA A 40 3.50 3.38 -9.23
CA ALA A 40 3.58 3.29 -7.77
C ALA A 40 2.71 2.14 -7.21
N THR A 41 1.54 1.92 -7.80
CA THR A 41 0.65 0.80 -7.43
C THR A 41 1.31 -0.56 -7.74
N TYR A 42 1.86 -0.74 -8.93
CA TYR A 42 2.59 -1.98 -9.26
C TYR A 42 3.83 -2.18 -8.39
N LEU A 43 4.57 -1.11 -8.08
CA LEU A 43 5.74 -1.19 -7.21
C LEU A 43 5.37 -1.76 -5.83
N GLN A 44 4.21 -1.37 -5.28
CA GLN A 44 3.74 -1.86 -3.99
C GLN A 44 3.46 -3.37 -4.01
N GLN A 45 2.79 -3.86 -5.06
CA GLN A 45 2.57 -5.30 -5.23
C GLN A 45 3.88 -6.05 -5.44
N CYS A 46 4.77 -5.56 -6.31
CA CYS A 46 6.09 -6.15 -6.53
C CYS A 46 6.91 -6.22 -5.24
N TYR A 47 6.88 -5.17 -4.41
CA TYR A 47 7.55 -5.18 -3.11
C TYR A 47 6.98 -6.26 -2.19
N ALA A 48 5.66 -6.42 -2.14
CA ALA A 48 5.01 -7.44 -1.33
C ALA A 48 5.31 -8.86 -1.82
N ILE A 49 5.44 -9.07 -3.14
CA ILE A 49 5.88 -10.34 -3.72
C ILE A 49 7.35 -10.64 -3.35
N MET A 50 8.23 -9.65 -3.45
CA MET A 50 9.64 -9.80 -3.10
C MET A 50 9.84 -10.02 -1.59
N ASN A 51 9.01 -9.39 -0.76
CA ASN A 51 8.99 -9.49 0.69
C ASN A 51 10.40 -9.49 1.33
N PRO A 52 11.21 -8.43 1.13
CA PRO A 52 12.62 -8.42 1.54
C PRO A 52 12.78 -8.57 3.06
N ARG A 53 11.77 -8.15 3.84
CA ARG A 53 11.73 -8.25 5.31
C ARG A 53 11.06 -9.54 5.82
N LYS A 54 10.64 -10.43 4.92
CA LYS A 54 10.04 -11.73 5.20
C LYS A 54 8.89 -11.63 6.22
N PHE A 55 8.00 -10.66 6.05
CA PHE A 55 6.78 -10.56 6.86
C PHE A 55 5.79 -11.65 6.47
N GLU A 56 5.01 -12.12 7.43
CA GLU A 56 3.94 -13.07 7.14
C GLU A 56 2.84 -12.40 6.30
N GLY A 57 2.15 -13.20 5.49
CA GLY A 57 1.04 -12.73 4.66
C GLY A 57 1.42 -11.95 3.40
N TYR A 58 2.57 -11.28 3.34
CA TYR A 58 3.02 -10.50 2.16
C TYR A 58 3.11 -11.39 0.92
N ARG A 59 2.35 -11.03 -0.13
CA ARG A 59 2.26 -11.74 -1.41
C ARG A 59 1.54 -10.88 -2.45
N GLU A 60 1.36 -11.45 -3.65
CA GLU A 60 0.65 -10.85 -4.78
C GLU A 60 -0.70 -10.21 -4.43
N CYS A 61 -1.50 -10.85 -3.58
CA CYS A 61 -2.82 -10.36 -3.17
C CYS A 61 -2.84 -9.69 -1.79
N CYS A 62 -1.69 -9.49 -1.13
CA CYS A 62 -1.60 -8.94 0.22
C CYS A 62 -0.50 -7.88 0.28
N TRP A 63 -0.89 -6.64 -0.01
CA TRP A 63 -0.02 -5.46 -0.10
C TRP A 63 -0.81 -4.20 0.30
N GLY A 64 -0.20 -3.02 0.17
CA GLY A 64 -0.82 -1.73 0.50
C GLY A 64 -0.11 -1.02 1.65
N ILE A 65 1.19 -0.74 1.49
CA ILE A 65 1.99 -0.03 2.48
C ILE A 65 1.79 1.49 2.31
N THR A 66 1.19 2.10 3.32
CA THR A 66 0.89 3.54 3.35
C THR A 66 0.80 4.05 4.79
N ALA A 67 0.62 5.36 4.97
CA ALA A 67 0.39 5.94 6.28
C ALA A 67 -0.85 5.33 6.95
N SER A 68 -0.68 4.80 8.15
CA SER A 68 -1.76 4.17 8.92
C SER A 68 -1.39 4.04 10.39
N GLU A 69 -2.38 3.70 11.22
CA GLU A 69 -2.15 3.11 12.54
C GLU A 69 -1.41 1.77 12.42
N GLY A 70 -0.69 1.40 13.47
CA GLY A 70 0.00 0.12 13.59
C GLY A 70 -0.09 -0.46 15.01
N PRO A 71 0.53 -1.64 15.24
CA PRO A 71 0.42 -2.35 16.52
C PRO A 71 1.41 -1.83 17.59
N GLY A 72 2.22 -0.82 17.28
CA GLY A 72 3.23 -0.27 18.17
C GLY A 72 2.76 0.93 19.02
N PRO A 73 3.70 1.58 19.74
CA PRO A 73 5.14 1.32 19.73
C PRO A 73 5.49 0.03 20.48
N ALA A 74 6.20 -0.90 19.83
CA ALA A 74 6.64 -2.14 20.47
C ALA A 74 7.85 -2.74 19.73
N THR A 75 8.71 -3.45 20.45
CA THR A 75 9.74 -4.32 19.85
C THR A 75 9.49 -5.75 20.29
N LEU A 76 9.24 -6.65 19.34
CA LEU A 76 8.92 -8.05 19.60
C LEU A 76 9.87 -8.97 18.85
N LYS A 77 10.17 -10.12 19.44
CA LYS A 77 10.91 -11.19 18.77
C LYS A 77 9.92 -12.19 18.18
N LEU A 78 9.71 -12.14 16.86
CA LEU A 78 8.80 -13.01 16.14
C LEU A 78 9.61 -13.99 15.27
N ASN A 79 9.38 -15.29 15.41
CA ASN A 79 10.10 -16.34 14.68
C ASN A 79 11.63 -16.20 14.75
N GLY A 80 12.15 -15.79 15.91
CA GLY A 80 13.59 -15.58 16.12
C GLY A 80 14.12 -14.22 15.65
N VAL A 81 13.34 -13.42 14.93
CA VAL A 81 13.72 -12.13 14.37
C VAL A 81 13.17 -11.00 15.24
N GLN A 82 14.02 -10.06 15.66
CA GLN A 82 13.55 -8.84 16.32
C GLN A 82 12.88 -7.92 15.29
N ARG A 83 11.67 -7.47 15.60
CA ARG A 83 10.89 -6.55 14.78
C ARG A 83 10.45 -5.37 15.62
N GLU A 84 10.63 -4.18 15.07
CA GLU A 84 10.12 -2.92 15.61
C GLU A 84 8.78 -2.61 14.96
N PHE A 85 7.79 -2.26 15.77
CA PHE A 85 6.46 -1.87 15.36
C PHE A 85 6.19 -0.44 15.78
N TYR A 86 5.53 0.29 14.90
CA TYR A 86 5.18 1.69 15.11
C TYR A 86 3.69 1.83 15.40
N ASP A 87 3.34 2.94 16.05
CA ASP A 87 1.97 3.46 16.13
C ASP A 87 1.55 4.01 14.74
N TYR A 88 1.07 5.26 14.70
CA TYR A 88 0.84 5.96 13.45
C TYR A 88 2.16 6.43 12.82
N VAL A 89 2.46 5.92 11.62
CA VAL A 89 3.62 6.40 10.84
C VAL A 89 3.32 6.35 9.34
N GLY A 90 3.99 7.22 8.58
CA GLY A 90 4.01 7.20 7.12
C GLY A 90 4.78 6.00 6.58
N ARG A 91 4.21 4.79 6.69
CA ARG A 91 4.79 3.57 6.09
C ARG A 91 4.85 3.70 4.57
N GLY A 92 5.91 3.18 3.97
CA GLY A 92 6.10 3.31 2.54
C GLY A 92 7.24 2.45 2.01
N VAL A 93 7.22 2.18 0.71
CA VAL A 93 8.20 1.30 0.06
C VAL A 93 8.78 1.96 -1.20
N PRO A 94 10.01 1.60 -1.60
CA PRO A 94 10.87 0.57 -1.01
C PRO A 94 11.78 1.05 0.13
N TYR A 95 11.83 2.37 0.39
CA TYR A 95 12.80 2.97 1.32
C TYR A 95 12.18 3.52 2.62
N GLY A 96 10.87 3.37 2.83
CA GLY A 96 10.21 3.84 4.05
C GLY A 96 10.18 2.77 5.16
N PRO A 97 9.60 3.10 6.32
CA PRO A 97 9.38 2.11 7.36
C PRO A 97 8.34 1.09 6.87
N ASP A 98 8.66 -0.19 7.08
CA ASP A 98 7.80 -1.34 6.85
C ASP A 98 7.91 -2.28 8.05
N ASP A 99 6.90 -2.27 8.91
CA ASP A 99 6.77 -3.16 10.07
C ASP A 99 5.78 -4.32 9.82
N GLY A 100 5.47 -4.61 8.55
CA GLY A 100 4.51 -5.65 8.17
C GLY A 100 3.05 -5.18 8.22
N THR A 101 2.79 -3.95 8.64
CA THR A 101 1.42 -3.41 8.68
C THR A 101 0.98 -2.95 7.30
N LEU A 102 -0.19 -3.44 6.87
CA LEU A 102 -0.83 -3.15 5.59
C LEU A 102 -2.14 -2.39 5.80
N ALA A 103 -2.48 -1.53 4.85
CA ALA A 103 -3.72 -0.77 4.85
C ALA A 103 -4.59 -1.15 3.63
N PRO A 104 -5.67 -1.93 3.81
CA PRO A 104 -6.46 -2.46 2.70
C PRO A 104 -7.22 -1.37 1.93
N TRP A 105 -7.46 -0.21 2.56
CA TRP A 105 -8.01 0.95 1.87
C TRP A 105 -7.06 1.48 0.78
N ALA A 106 -5.74 1.33 0.95
CA ALA A 106 -4.77 1.75 -0.06
C ALA A 106 -4.88 0.88 -1.31
N VAL A 107 -5.12 -0.42 -1.14
CA VAL A 107 -5.43 -1.33 -2.26
C VAL A 107 -6.70 -0.87 -2.97
N ALA A 108 -7.78 -0.62 -2.22
CA ALA A 108 -9.05 -0.17 -2.79
C ALA A 108 -8.93 1.16 -3.54
N ALA A 109 -8.20 2.13 -2.98
CA ALA A 109 -7.96 3.43 -3.60
C ALA A 109 -7.09 3.34 -4.86
N SER A 110 -6.40 2.22 -5.07
CA SER A 110 -5.61 1.97 -6.28
C SER A 110 -6.42 1.43 -7.46
N LEU A 111 -7.72 1.13 -7.28
CA LEU A 111 -8.58 0.55 -8.31
C LEU A 111 -8.57 1.32 -9.66
N PRO A 112 -8.58 2.67 -9.70
CA PRO A 112 -8.52 3.40 -10.97
C PRO A 112 -7.20 3.23 -11.72
N PHE A 113 -6.11 2.89 -11.04
CA PHE A 113 -4.77 2.86 -11.63
C PHE A 113 -4.37 1.47 -12.14
N ALA A 114 -4.74 0.41 -11.42
CA ALA A 114 -4.37 -0.97 -11.77
C ALA A 114 -5.45 -1.98 -11.34
N PRO A 115 -6.65 -1.93 -11.97
CA PRO A 115 -7.76 -2.80 -11.60
C PRO A 115 -7.42 -4.29 -11.64
N GLU A 116 -6.55 -4.72 -12.55
CA GLU A 116 -6.14 -6.11 -12.73
C GLU A 116 -5.50 -6.74 -11.49
N ILE A 117 -4.72 -5.97 -10.71
CA ILE A 117 -4.07 -6.47 -9.48
C ILE A 117 -4.85 -6.10 -8.22
N VAL A 118 -5.65 -5.03 -8.31
CA VAL A 118 -6.45 -4.56 -7.17
C VAL A 118 -7.66 -5.45 -6.95
N LEU A 119 -8.35 -5.88 -8.00
CA LEU A 119 -9.55 -6.72 -7.85
C LEU A 119 -9.22 -8.05 -7.16
N GLU A 120 -8.11 -8.68 -7.52
CA GLU A 120 -7.64 -9.93 -6.89
C GLU A 120 -7.24 -9.71 -5.42
N ALA A 121 -6.54 -8.61 -5.13
CA ALA A 121 -6.18 -8.26 -3.76
C ALA A 121 -7.41 -7.92 -2.90
N LEU A 122 -8.43 -7.28 -3.46
CA LEU A 122 -9.69 -7.00 -2.76
C LEU A 122 -10.49 -8.27 -2.48
N ASP A 123 -10.56 -9.19 -3.44
CA ASP A 123 -11.17 -10.50 -3.24
C ASP A 123 -10.50 -11.25 -2.08
N PHE A 124 -9.16 -11.31 -2.09
CA PHE A 124 -8.37 -11.86 -1.00
C PHE A 124 -8.69 -11.18 0.34
N CYS A 125 -8.70 -9.84 0.40
CA CYS A 125 -8.99 -9.08 1.60
C CYS A 125 -10.38 -9.39 2.17
N ILE A 126 -11.38 -9.58 1.32
CA ILE A 126 -12.78 -9.83 1.72
C ILE A 126 -12.98 -11.28 2.14
N HIS A 127 -12.52 -12.24 1.33
CA HIS A 127 -12.94 -13.63 1.45
C HIS A 127 -11.94 -14.49 2.22
N GLN A 128 -10.64 -14.25 2.06
CA GLN A 128 -9.60 -15.07 2.68
C GLN A 128 -9.08 -14.43 3.97
N ALA A 129 -8.70 -13.15 3.93
CA ALA A 129 -8.26 -12.42 5.13
C ALA A 129 -9.42 -11.92 5.99
N LYS A 130 -10.67 -11.99 5.49
CA LYS A 130 -11.90 -11.66 6.21
C LYS A 130 -11.89 -10.26 6.86
N LEU A 131 -11.23 -9.29 6.24
CA LEU A 131 -11.01 -7.96 6.81
C LEU A 131 -12.28 -7.11 6.94
N LYS A 132 -13.42 -7.59 6.41
CA LYS A 132 -14.75 -6.99 6.57
C LYS A 132 -15.62 -7.65 7.64
N GLU A 133 -15.25 -8.82 8.16
CA GLU A 133 -16.14 -9.65 9.00
C GLU A 133 -16.61 -8.91 10.26
N PHE A 134 -15.78 -8.05 10.82
CA PHE A 134 -16.05 -7.38 12.10
C PHE A 134 -16.33 -5.88 11.99
N ASN A 135 -16.48 -5.32 10.77
CA ASN A 135 -16.66 -3.88 10.60
C ASN A 135 -17.78 -3.56 9.59
N ARG A 136 -18.83 -2.88 10.08
CA ARG A 136 -19.98 -2.44 9.28
C ARG A 136 -19.62 -1.39 8.23
N TYR A 137 -18.50 -0.70 8.38
CA TYR A 137 -18.05 0.37 7.48
C TYR A 137 -17.04 -0.09 6.42
N GLY A 138 -16.85 -1.40 6.25
CA GLY A 138 -15.90 -1.96 5.28
C GLY A 138 -14.65 -2.51 5.95
N PHE A 139 -13.48 -2.29 5.35
CA PHE A 139 -12.24 -2.85 5.90
C PHE A 139 -11.82 -2.17 7.21
N LYS A 140 -11.09 -2.89 8.06
CA LYS A 140 -10.28 -2.26 9.11
C LYS A 140 -9.25 -1.31 8.47
N ALA A 141 -8.95 -0.19 9.13
CA ALA A 141 -8.03 0.82 8.61
C ALA A 141 -6.63 0.26 8.31
N ALA A 142 -6.15 -0.66 9.14
CA ALA A 142 -4.89 -1.38 8.95
C ALA A 142 -4.94 -2.75 9.63
N PHE A 143 -4.08 -3.66 9.19
CA PHE A 143 -3.86 -4.97 9.79
C PHE A 143 -2.39 -5.38 9.64
N ASN A 144 -1.93 -6.22 10.55
CA ASN A 144 -0.61 -6.85 10.50
C ASN A 144 -0.90 -8.37 10.49
N PRO A 145 -0.73 -9.07 9.35
CA PRO A 145 -1.02 -10.50 9.21
C PRO A 145 -0.21 -11.35 10.19
#